data_AF-A0AAU2XGR0-F1
#
_entry.id   AF-A0AAU2XGR0-F1
#
_cell.length_a   1.000
_cell.length_b   1.000
_cell.length_c   1.000
_cell.angle_alpha   90.00
_cell.angle_beta   90.00
_cell.angle_gamma   90.00
#
_symmetry.space_group_name_H-M   'P 1'
#
loop_
_entity.id
_entity.type
_entity.pdbx_description
1 polymer ?
#
loop_
_entity_poly.entity_id
_entity_poly.type
_entity_poly.pdbx_seq_one_letter_code
_entity_poly.pdbx_strand_id
1 'polypeptide(L)'
;MTTTTPAATAAPTRLITWITPIGPLAMAGWAFTIPYQTSDELAVWIPDAAAATGRLQIAMLMLLLCALTATVGTLVTGLMARRASRKLGTTGLVLTFLSFGGVTFGGAGYDAAAVATYNTVHDTATTERALDEYESFVAPMLATALFVPLLAVGVILMGIAFWRGRTIPRWAAGAMLGAFPVIVLGGFVSTAVMAIGWLLLAAAFGSAGAAYAHAAHASSGTGAFPA
;
A
#
# COMPACT_ATOMS: atom_id res chain seq x y z
N MET A 1 -4.00 20.38 -46.95
CA MET A 1 -3.51 20.51 -45.55
C MET A 1 -4.19 19.41 -44.76
N THR A 2 -3.49 18.32 -44.49
CA THR A 2 -4.06 17.07 -43.96
C THR A 2 -3.89 17.08 -42.45
N THR A 3 -4.96 17.34 -41.70
CA THR A 3 -4.98 17.21 -40.23
C THR A 3 -5.02 15.74 -39.86
N THR A 4 -3.88 15.19 -39.46
CA THR A 4 -3.79 13.87 -38.83
C THR A 4 -4.30 13.97 -37.40
N THR A 5 -5.55 13.58 -37.17
CA THR A 5 -6.09 13.38 -35.82
C THR A 5 -5.34 12.22 -35.18
N PRO A 6 -4.59 12.42 -34.08
CA PRO A 6 -3.90 11.32 -33.43
C PRO A 6 -4.95 10.34 -32.90
N ALA A 7 -4.80 9.06 -33.28
CA ALA A 7 -5.63 7.98 -32.78
C ALA A 7 -5.50 7.93 -31.25
N ALA A 8 -6.57 8.30 -30.55
CA ALA A 8 -6.64 8.19 -29.11
C ALA A 8 -6.49 6.70 -28.75
N THR A 9 -5.29 6.32 -28.31
CA THR A 9 -5.03 5.01 -27.73
C THR A 9 -5.77 4.98 -26.41
N ALA A 10 -7.04 4.56 -26.43
CA ALA A 10 -7.85 4.35 -25.25
C ALA A 10 -7.25 3.18 -24.47
N ALA A 11 -6.25 3.48 -23.64
CA ALA A 11 -5.66 2.52 -22.73
C ALA A 11 -6.75 1.88 -21.85
N PRO A 12 -6.59 0.60 -21.44
CA PRO A 12 -7.63 -0.20 -20.81
C PRO A 12 -7.88 0.26 -19.37
N THR A 13 -8.65 1.35 -19.22
CA THR A 13 -8.98 2.00 -17.94
C THR A 13 -9.53 1.02 -16.92
N ARG A 14 -10.24 -0.02 -17.38
CA ARG A 14 -10.83 -1.06 -16.53
C ARG A 14 -9.78 -1.90 -15.81
N LEU A 15 -8.75 -2.38 -16.51
CA LEU A 15 -7.73 -3.25 -15.91
C LEU A 15 -6.97 -2.52 -14.80
N ILE A 16 -6.60 -1.26 -15.05
CA ILE A 16 -5.90 -0.42 -14.08
C ILE A 16 -6.76 -0.16 -12.84
N THR A 17 -8.08 -0.02 -12.98
CA THR A 17 -8.98 0.17 -11.83
C THR A 17 -9.14 -1.09 -10.96
N TRP A 18 -9.08 -2.29 -11.56
CA TRP A 18 -9.12 -3.55 -10.80
C TRP A 18 -7.85 -3.81 -9.98
N ILE A 19 -6.73 -3.16 -10.33
CA ILE A 19 -5.47 -3.26 -9.58
C ILE A 19 -5.52 -2.46 -8.27
N THR A 20 -6.40 -1.46 -8.17
CA THR A 20 -6.44 -0.54 -7.02
C THR A 20 -6.47 -1.20 -5.64
N PRO A 21 -7.32 -2.22 -5.35
CA PRO A 21 -7.32 -2.86 -4.05
C PRO A 21 -6.17 -3.85 -3.83
N ILE A 22 -5.46 -4.30 -4.88
CA ILE A 22 -4.53 -5.43 -4.80
C ILE A 22 -3.37 -5.12 -3.84
N GLY A 23 -2.83 -3.90 -3.87
CA GLY A 23 -1.72 -3.51 -3.01
C GLY A 23 -2.05 -3.63 -1.51
N PRO A 24 -3.10 -2.95 -1.02
CA PRO A 24 -3.56 -3.11 0.36
C PRO A 24 -4.05 -4.53 0.70
N LEU A 25 -4.67 -5.27 -0.24
CA LEU A 25 -5.02 -6.68 -0.02
C LEU A 25 -3.78 -7.55 0.21
N ALA A 26 -2.72 -7.31 -0.54
CA ALA A 26 -1.46 -8.00 -0.37
C ALA A 26 -0.86 -7.67 1.01
N MET A 27 -0.92 -6.42 1.48
CA MET A 27 -0.52 -6.09 2.86
C MET A 27 -1.35 -6.80 3.93
N ALA A 28 -2.65 -6.99 3.71
CA ALA A 28 -3.47 -7.81 4.61
C ALA A 28 -3.01 -9.28 4.59
N GLY A 29 -2.71 -9.82 3.42
CA GLY A 29 -2.14 -11.16 3.26
C GLY A 29 -0.80 -11.31 3.98
N TRP A 30 0.10 -10.33 3.84
CA TRP A 30 1.36 -10.26 4.58
C TRP A 30 1.11 -10.29 6.10
N ALA A 31 0.23 -9.41 6.60
CA ALA A 31 -0.11 -9.35 8.02
C ALA A 31 -0.69 -10.66 8.57
N PHE A 32 -1.48 -11.41 7.78
CA PHE A 32 -1.98 -12.72 8.17
C PHE A 32 -0.96 -13.86 8.09
N THR A 33 0.12 -13.68 7.33
CA THR A 33 1.10 -14.74 7.05
C THR A 33 2.40 -14.56 7.81
N ILE A 34 2.74 -13.36 8.28
CA ILE A 34 3.94 -13.19 9.10
C ILE A 34 3.88 -14.07 10.35
N PRO A 35 4.97 -14.80 10.67
CA PRO A 35 4.92 -15.82 11.70
C PRO A 35 5.04 -15.33 13.15
N TYR A 36 5.23 -14.04 13.34
CA TYR A 36 5.46 -13.35 14.61
C TYR A 36 4.58 -12.10 14.70
N GLN A 37 4.54 -11.44 15.86
CA GLN A 37 3.98 -10.10 15.98
C GLN A 37 5.01 -9.05 15.59
N THR A 38 4.56 -7.99 14.91
CA THR A 38 5.44 -6.87 14.52
C THR A 38 5.98 -6.07 15.71
N SER A 39 5.42 -6.28 16.89
CA SER A 39 5.88 -5.70 18.17
C SER A 39 6.80 -6.63 18.97
N ASP A 40 7.04 -7.85 18.50
CA ASP A 40 7.95 -8.78 19.17
C ASP A 40 9.40 -8.28 19.10
N GLU A 41 10.16 -8.53 20.17
CA GLU A 41 11.59 -8.25 20.21
C GLU A 41 12.36 -9.18 19.24
N LEU A 42 13.51 -8.72 18.74
CA LEU A 42 14.39 -9.49 17.83
C LEU A 42 14.70 -10.89 18.38
N ALA A 43 14.89 -11.00 19.69
CA ALA A 43 15.16 -12.25 20.39
C ALA A 43 14.05 -13.31 20.24
N VAL A 44 12.82 -12.87 20.00
CA VAL A 44 11.63 -13.72 19.89
C VAL A 44 11.32 -14.00 18.42
N TRP A 45 11.25 -12.96 17.59
CA TRP A 45 10.72 -13.14 16.24
C TRP A 45 11.72 -13.80 15.27
N ILE A 46 13.03 -13.64 15.46
CA ILE A 46 14.05 -14.24 14.58
C ILE A 46 13.95 -15.78 14.59
N PRO A 47 13.97 -16.46 15.76
CA PRO A 47 13.74 -17.90 15.82
C PRO A 47 12.39 -18.33 15.22
N ASP A 48 11.31 -17.58 15.48
CA ASP A 48 9.98 -17.90 14.96
C ASP A 48 9.89 -17.79 13.44
N ALA A 49 10.53 -16.77 12.86
CA ALA A 49 10.66 -16.58 11.43
C ALA A 49 11.45 -17.71 10.76
N ALA A 50 12.57 -18.12 11.38
CA ALA A 50 13.38 -19.23 10.89
C ALA A 50 12.61 -20.57 10.95
N ALA A 51 11.91 -20.83 12.06
CA ALA A 51 11.09 -22.03 12.24
C ALA A 51 9.91 -22.12 11.27
N ALA A 52 9.43 -20.99 10.74
CA ALA A 52 8.29 -20.91 9.84
C ALA A 52 8.65 -20.35 8.44
N THR A 53 9.84 -20.70 7.92
CA THR A 53 10.38 -20.17 6.64
C THR A 53 9.37 -20.22 5.47
N GLY A 54 8.60 -21.31 5.32
CA GLY A 54 7.60 -21.41 4.27
C GLY A 54 6.46 -20.38 4.39
N ARG A 55 6.04 -20.06 5.62
CA ARG A 55 5.03 -19.02 5.89
C ARG A 55 5.60 -17.63 5.62
N LEU A 56 6.86 -17.41 5.98
CA LEU A 56 7.57 -16.16 5.69
C LEU A 56 7.74 -15.92 4.19
N GLN A 57 8.06 -16.94 3.39
CA GLN A 57 8.15 -16.80 1.93
C GLN A 57 6.83 -16.32 1.32
N ILE A 58 5.69 -16.81 1.80
CA ILE A 58 4.37 -16.31 1.38
C ILE A 58 4.22 -14.84 1.76
N ALA A 59 4.59 -14.46 2.99
CA ALA A 59 4.57 -13.07 3.43
C ALA A 59 5.43 -12.15 2.53
N MET A 60 6.62 -12.62 2.14
CA MET A 60 7.51 -11.88 1.23
C MET A 60 6.92 -11.73 -0.18
N LEU A 61 6.27 -12.77 -0.71
CA LEU A 61 5.54 -12.68 -1.98
C LEU A 61 4.39 -11.66 -1.91
N MET A 62 3.71 -11.58 -0.77
CA MET A 62 2.67 -10.57 -0.54
C MET A 62 3.24 -9.15 -0.49
N LEU A 63 4.39 -8.94 0.15
CA LEU A 63 5.09 -7.64 0.10
C LEU A 63 5.51 -7.26 -1.32
N LEU A 64 6.05 -8.22 -2.09
CA LEU A 64 6.40 -8.00 -3.50
C LEU A 64 5.17 -7.61 -4.31
N LEU A 65 4.06 -8.33 -4.15
CA LEU A 65 2.79 -8.01 -4.83
C LEU A 65 2.28 -6.62 -4.44
N CYS A 66 2.42 -6.25 -3.16
CA CYS A 66 2.10 -4.90 -2.68
C CYS A 66 2.94 -3.84 -3.39
N ALA A 67 4.27 -3.99 -3.39
CA ALA A 67 5.19 -3.05 -4.01
C ALA A 67 4.88 -2.80 -5.49
N LEU A 68 4.54 -3.86 -6.23
CA LEU A 68 4.21 -3.79 -7.66
C LEU A 68 2.86 -3.10 -7.93
N THR A 69 1.88 -3.25 -7.04
CA THR A 69 0.49 -2.85 -7.34
C THR A 69 0.00 -1.62 -6.58
N ALA A 70 0.52 -1.38 -5.37
CA ALA A 70 0.05 -0.30 -4.50
C ALA A 70 0.36 1.09 -5.07
N THR A 71 1.50 1.25 -5.74
CA THR A 71 1.90 2.50 -6.38
C THR A 71 0.94 2.89 -7.50
N VAL A 72 0.57 1.92 -8.36
CA VAL A 72 -0.44 2.11 -9.41
C VAL A 72 -1.82 2.35 -8.81
N GLY A 73 -2.21 1.57 -7.80
CA GLY A 73 -3.48 1.74 -7.10
C GLY A 73 -3.64 3.11 -6.45
N THR A 74 -2.54 3.64 -5.92
CA THR A 74 -2.46 4.97 -5.32
C THR A 74 -2.63 6.07 -6.36
N LEU A 75 -2.03 5.94 -7.55
CA LEU A 75 -2.23 6.92 -8.63
C LEU A 75 -3.71 7.06 -8.98
N VAL A 76 -4.40 5.94 -9.22
CA VAL A 76 -5.84 5.96 -9.56
C VAL A 76 -6.68 6.56 -8.43
N THR A 77 -6.45 6.07 -7.20
CA THR A 77 -7.19 6.51 -6.01
C THR A 77 -6.97 8.00 -5.75
N GLY A 78 -5.72 8.45 -5.78
CA GLY A 78 -5.37 9.85 -5.53
C GLY A 78 -5.81 10.80 -6.64
N LEU A 79 -5.81 10.36 -7.91
CA LEU A 79 -6.41 11.14 -9.01
C LEU A 79 -7.92 11.31 -8.81
N MET A 80 -8.60 10.28 -8.30
CA MET A 80 -10.02 10.39 -7.93
C MET A 80 -10.22 11.31 -6.72
N ALA A 81 -9.37 11.23 -5.70
CA ALA A 81 -9.39 12.14 -4.55
C ALA A 81 -9.16 13.60 -4.96
N ARG A 82 -8.28 13.84 -5.94
CA ARG A 82 -8.01 15.18 -6.48
C ARG A 82 -9.23 15.81 -7.13
N ARG A 83 -10.12 15.03 -7.75
CA ARG A 83 -11.41 15.51 -8.28
C ARG A 83 -12.34 15.96 -7.15
N ALA A 84 -12.26 15.33 -5.98
CA ALA A 84 -13.03 15.69 -4.79
C ALA A 84 -12.49 16.96 -4.10
N SER A 85 -11.16 17.08 -3.99
CA SER A 85 -10.48 18.25 -3.47
C SER A 85 -9.08 18.36 -4.06
N ARG A 86 -8.81 19.43 -4.81
CA ARG A 86 -7.53 19.62 -5.51
C ARG A 86 -6.34 19.64 -4.54
N LYS A 87 -6.45 20.34 -3.40
CA LYS A 87 -5.36 20.45 -2.41
C LYS A 87 -5.18 19.14 -1.65
N LEU A 88 -6.22 18.70 -0.91
CA LEU A 88 -6.14 17.51 -0.06
C LEU A 88 -5.84 16.23 -0.87
N GLY A 89 -6.50 16.07 -2.02
CA GLY A 89 -6.30 14.90 -2.88
C GLY A 89 -4.93 14.86 -3.53
N THR A 90 -4.36 16.01 -3.95
CA THR A 90 -2.99 16.03 -4.52
C THR A 90 -1.94 15.78 -3.44
N THR A 91 -2.05 16.44 -2.28
CA THR A 91 -1.11 16.21 -1.18
C THR A 91 -1.19 14.75 -0.71
N GLY A 92 -2.40 14.24 -0.50
CA GLY A 92 -2.60 12.86 -0.10
C GLY A 92 -2.07 11.85 -1.11
N LEU A 93 -2.30 12.08 -2.41
CA LEU A 93 -1.73 11.28 -3.50
C LEU A 93 -0.20 11.23 -3.43
N VAL A 94 0.46 12.39 -3.34
CA VAL A 94 1.93 12.47 -3.35
C VAL A 94 2.51 11.72 -2.14
N LEU A 95 1.97 11.96 -0.94
CA LEU A 95 2.46 11.31 0.28
C LEU A 95 2.27 9.79 0.22
N THR A 96 1.08 9.31 -0.14
CA THR A 96 0.83 7.86 -0.25
C THR A 96 1.63 7.21 -1.38
N PHE A 97 1.86 7.93 -2.49
CA PHE A 97 2.69 7.42 -3.60
C PHE A 97 4.14 7.25 -3.16
N LEU A 98 4.71 8.27 -2.49
CA LEU A 98 6.07 8.20 -1.96
C LEU A 98 6.21 7.10 -0.90
N SER A 99 5.20 6.95 -0.04
CA SER A 99 5.12 5.86 0.92
C SER A 99 5.22 4.49 0.25
N PHE A 100 4.29 4.14 -0.64
CA PHE A 100 4.31 2.84 -1.31
C PHE A 100 5.52 2.67 -2.24
N GLY A 101 6.05 3.76 -2.81
CA GLY A 101 7.34 3.72 -3.51
C GLY A 101 8.47 3.27 -2.58
N GLY A 102 8.52 3.82 -1.36
CA GLY A 102 9.51 3.48 -0.34
C GLY A 102 9.41 2.03 0.16
N VAL A 103 8.19 1.48 0.30
CA VAL A 103 8.00 0.10 0.80
C VAL A 103 8.75 -0.95 -0.03
N THR A 104 8.94 -0.67 -1.32
CA THR A 104 9.66 -1.52 -2.28
C THR A 104 11.12 -1.77 -1.88
N PHE A 105 11.71 -0.91 -1.03
CA PHE A 105 13.12 -0.93 -0.71
C PHE A 105 13.46 -1.46 0.71
N GLY A 106 12.48 -1.64 1.60
CA GLY A 106 12.75 -1.88 3.02
C GLY A 106 12.32 -3.25 3.56
N GLY A 107 11.03 -3.59 3.47
CA GLY A 107 10.47 -4.67 4.29
C GLY A 107 10.91 -6.09 3.90
N ALA A 108 10.96 -6.40 2.60
CA ALA A 108 11.21 -7.77 2.16
C ALA A 108 12.68 -8.23 2.32
N GLY A 109 13.62 -7.27 2.35
CA GLY A 109 15.03 -7.58 2.51
C GLY A 109 15.41 -7.91 3.95
N TYR A 110 14.77 -7.25 4.92
CA TYR A 110 15.06 -7.37 6.34
C TYR A 110 14.77 -8.78 6.88
N ASP A 111 13.55 -9.29 6.67
CA ASP A 111 13.15 -10.62 7.14
C ASP A 111 13.97 -11.74 6.47
N ALA A 112 14.28 -11.57 5.17
CA ALA A 112 15.11 -12.51 4.43
C ALA A 112 16.56 -12.53 4.97
N ALA A 113 17.13 -11.37 5.30
CA ALA A 113 18.46 -11.26 5.89
C ALA A 113 18.51 -11.88 7.29
N ALA A 114 17.46 -11.67 8.11
CA ALA A 114 17.35 -12.25 9.44
C ALA A 114 17.35 -13.78 9.38
N VAL A 115 16.47 -14.37 8.57
CA VAL A 115 16.37 -15.83 8.45
C VAL A 115 17.61 -16.44 7.80
N ALA A 116 18.17 -15.81 6.77
CA ALA A 116 19.39 -16.31 6.12
C ALA A 116 20.59 -16.33 7.08
N THR A 117 20.78 -15.25 7.84
CA THR A 117 21.85 -15.13 8.83
C THR A 117 21.64 -16.14 9.96
N TYR A 118 20.45 -16.17 10.56
CA TYR A 118 20.14 -17.07 11.67
C TYR A 118 20.26 -18.55 11.29
N ASN A 119 19.81 -18.95 10.10
CA ASN A 119 19.99 -20.33 9.62
C ASN A 119 21.45 -20.70 9.34
N THR A 120 22.34 -19.72 9.20
CA THR A 120 23.77 -19.94 8.97
C THR A 120 24.55 -20.01 10.28
N VAL A 121 24.27 -19.10 11.21
CA VAL A 121 25.06 -18.94 12.45
C VAL A 121 24.41 -19.56 13.68
N HIS A 122 23.09 -19.82 13.64
CA HIS A 122 22.28 -20.32 14.75
C HIS A 122 22.45 -19.54 16.06
N ASP A 123 22.70 -18.23 15.94
CA ASP A 123 22.88 -17.31 17.05
C ASP A 123 22.11 -16.01 16.78
N THR A 124 21.19 -15.71 17.69
CA THR A 124 20.32 -14.53 17.61
C THR A 124 21.12 -13.25 17.77
N ALA A 125 22.07 -13.19 18.71
CA ALA A 125 22.83 -11.97 18.98
C ALA A 125 23.73 -11.58 17.78
N THR A 126 24.31 -12.56 17.09
CA THR A 126 25.04 -12.31 15.84
C THR A 126 24.11 -11.88 14.71
N THR A 127 22.91 -12.46 14.63
CA THR A 127 21.89 -12.06 13.65
C THR A 127 21.43 -10.63 13.86
N GLU A 128 21.17 -10.23 15.12
CA GLU A 128 20.83 -8.86 15.49
C GLU A 128 21.87 -7.85 15.03
N ARG A 129 23.17 -8.11 15.28
CA ARG A 129 24.25 -7.24 14.80
C ARG A 129 24.26 -7.10 13.28
N ALA A 130 24.00 -8.20 12.55
CA ALA A 130 23.92 -8.15 11.09
C ALA A 130 22.72 -7.32 10.61
N LEU A 131 21.60 -7.36 11.34
CA LEU A 131 20.43 -6.53 11.06
C LEU A 131 20.68 -5.05 11.40
N ASP A 132 21.38 -4.75 12.50
CA ASP A 132 21.81 -3.38 12.82
C ASP A 132 22.70 -2.80 11.71
N GLU A 133 23.63 -3.59 11.19
CA GLU A 133 24.44 -3.22 10.02
C GLU A 133 23.58 -3.00 8.78
N TYR A 134 22.56 -3.84 8.54
CA TYR A 134 21.61 -3.66 7.45
C TYR A 134 20.80 -2.35 7.58
N GLU A 135 20.32 -2.02 8.78
CA GLU A 135 19.58 -0.78 9.04
C GLU A 135 20.46 0.47 8.96
N SER A 136 21.78 0.32 9.15
CA SER A 136 22.73 1.42 8.96
C SER A 136 22.81 1.91 7.50
N PHE A 137 22.30 1.11 6.54
CA PHE A 137 22.17 1.56 5.16
C PHE A 137 21.03 2.57 5.00
N VAL A 138 21.34 3.67 4.30
CA VAL A 138 20.41 4.79 4.09
C VAL A 138 19.09 4.36 3.43
N ALA A 139 19.13 3.41 2.51
CA ALA A 139 17.93 3.02 1.75
C ALA A 139 16.87 2.30 2.63
N PRO A 140 17.17 1.21 3.35
CA PRO A 140 16.25 0.61 4.33
C PRO A 140 15.81 1.59 5.42
N MET A 141 16.74 2.37 5.98
CA MET A 141 16.44 3.37 7.00
C MET A 141 15.38 4.37 6.52
N LEU A 142 15.57 4.96 5.34
CA LEU A 142 14.62 5.91 4.77
C LEU A 142 13.30 5.24 4.38
N ALA A 143 13.32 4.02 3.87
CA ALA A 143 12.12 3.27 3.55
C ALA A 143 11.24 3.09 4.79
N THR A 144 11.81 2.63 5.91
CA THR A 144 11.09 2.44 7.18
C THR A 144 10.63 3.77 7.78
N ALA A 145 11.52 4.77 7.85
CA ALA A 145 11.24 6.05 8.48
C ALA A 145 10.17 6.86 7.74
N LEU A 146 10.10 6.75 6.40
CA LEU A 146 9.17 7.53 5.58
C LEU A 146 7.87 6.80 5.29
N PHE A 147 7.88 5.47 5.16
CA PHE A 147 6.69 4.69 4.79
C PHE A 147 5.51 4.99 5.71
N VAL A 148 5.66 4.72 7.01
CA VAL A 148 4.56 4.83 7.97
C VAL A 148 3.96 6.24 8.05
N PRO A 149 4.73 7.32 8.28
CA PRO A 149 4.15 8.65 8.43
C PRO A 149 3.59 9.21 7.12
N LEU A 150 4.25 8.97 5.97
CA LEU A 150 3.75 9.43 4.68
C LEU A 150 2.47 8.69 4.30
N LEU A 151 2.40 7.38 4.59
CA LEU A 151 1.16 6.62 4.43
C LEU A 151 0.08 7.26 5.27
N ALA A 152 0.28 7.36 6.59
CA ALA A 152 -0.68 7.86 7.58
C ALA A 152 -1.37 9.14 7.10
N VAL A 153 -0.56 10.17 6.85
CA VAL A 153 -1.03 11.49 6.48
C VAL A 153 -1.66 11.43 5.09
N GLY A 154 -1.05 10.69 4.16
CA GLY A 154 -1.54 10.57 2.79
C GLY A 154 -2.95 9.97 2.70
N VAL A 155 -3.18 8.81 3.34
CA VAL A 155 -4.50 8.16 3.34
C VAL A 155 -5.54 8.96 4.12
N ILE A 156 -5.16 9.59 5.23
CA ILE A 156 -6.09 10.46 5.97
C ILE A 156 -6.53 11.64 5.11
N LEU A 157 -5.60 12.34 4.46
CA LEU A 157 -5.93 13.50 3.62
C LEU A 157 -6.82 13.11 2.43
N MET A 158 -6.54 12.00 1.77
CA MET A 158 -7.42 11.47 0.72
C MET A 158 -8.79 11.05 1.28
N GLY A 159 -8.84 10.41 2.44
CA GLY A 159 -10.09 10.07 3.13
C GLY A 159 -10.94 11.30 3.42
N ILE A 160 -10.34 12.40 3.92
CA ILE A 160 -11.02 13.68 4.14
C ILE A 160 -11.50 14.26 2.81
N ALA A 161 -10.69 14.22 1.76
CA ALA A 161 -11.07 14.70 0.43
C ALA A 161 -12.31 13.97 -0.08
N PHE A 162 -12.32 12.63 0.00
CA PHE A 162 -13.45 11.79 -0.37
C PHE A 162 -14.69 12.06 0.49
N TRP A 163 -14.52 12.18 1.80
CA TRP A 163 -15.62 12.43 2.74
C TRP A 163 -16.31 13.76 2.44
N ARG A 164 -15.52 14.81 2.13
CA ARG A 164 -16.03 16.15 1.81
C ARG A 164 -16.63 16.22 0.40
N GLY A 165 -15.95 15.66 -0.59
CA GLY A 165 -16.37 15.75 -2.00
C GLY A 165 -17.41 14.72 -2.42
N ARG A 166 -17.70 13.71 -1.59
CA ARG A 166 -18.69 12.66 -1.84
C ARG A 166 -18.53 11.96 -3.20
N THR A 167 -17.29 11.86 -3.68
CA THR A 167 -16.97 11.21 -4.96
C THR A 167 -16.91 9.69 -4.88
N ILE A 168 -16.95 9.14 -3.66
CA ILE A 168 -17.12 7.71 -3.34
C ILE A 168 -18.15 7.57 -2.20
N PRO A 169 -18.70 6.37 -1.94
CA PRO A 169 -19.59 6.13 -0.81
C PRO A 169 -18.98 6.54 0.53
N ARG A 170 -19.79 7.09 1.44
CA ARG A 170 -19.30 7.59 2.74
C ARG A 170 -18.66 6.50 3.59
N TRP A 171 -19.18 5.28 3.55
CA TRP A 171 -18.59 4.16 4.29
C TRP A 171 -17.15 3.89 3.84
N ALA A 172 -16.84 4.02 2.54
CA ALA A 172 -15.51 3.79 2.00
C ALA A 172 -14.53 4.90 2.41
N ALA A 173 -14.99 6.15 2.39
CA ALA A 173 -14.23 7.27 2.93
C ALA A 173 -13.98 7.13 4.45
N GLY A 174 -14.98 6.67 5.20
CA GLY A 174 -14.85 6.35 6.62
C GLY A 174 -13.87 5.20 6.89
N ALA A 175 -13.94 4.12 6.09
CA ALA A 175 -13.00 3.00 6.15
C ALA A 175 -11.57 3.46 5.89
N MET A 176 -11.35 4.34 4.91
CA MET A 176 -10.03 4.93 4.63
C MET A 176 -9.47 5.72 5.80
N LEU A 177 -10.31 6.53 6.47
CA LEU A 177 -9.92 7.31 7.64
C LEU A 177 -9.61 6.42 8.85
N GLY A 178 -10.41 5.37 9.05
CA GLY A 178 -10.25 4.42 10.16
C GLY A 178 -9.16 3.39 9.94
N ALA A 179 -8.77 3.11 8.68
CA ALA A 179 -7.81 2.07 8.34
C ALA A 179 -6.46 2.29 9.03
N PHE A 180 -5.89 3.50 8.96
CA PHE A 180 -4.55 3.72 9.47
C PHE A 180 -4.43 3.57 11.00
N PRO A 181 -5.32 4.15 11.83
CA PRO A 181 -5.34 3.85 13.26
C PRO A 181 -5.45 2.35 13.58
N VAL A 182 -6.26 1.61 12.82
CA VAL A 182 -6.40 0.15 12.98
C VAL A 182 -5.13 -0.60 12.59
N ILE A 183 -4.47 -0.20 11.50
CA ILE A 183 -3.17 -0.76 11.08
C ILE A 183 -2.13 -0.56 12.17
N VAL A 184 -1.99 0.67 12.67
CA VAL A 184 -1.00 1.01 13.71
C VAL A 184 -1.29 0.26 15.00
N LEU A 185 -2.53 0.33 15.50
CA LEU A 185 -2.91 -0.39 16.72
C LEU A 185 -2.67 -1.89 16.56
N GLY A 186 -3.07 -2.45 15.42
CA GLY A 186 -2.83 -3.84 15.08
C GLY A 186 -1.36 -4.23 15.10
N GLY A 187 -0.47 -3.36 14.60
CA GLY A 187 0.97 -3.60 14.65
C GLY A 187 1.54 -3.75 16.07
N PHE A 188 0.83 -3.23 17.08
CA PHE A 188 1.21 -3.39 18.49
C PHE A 188 0.51 -4.55 19.18
N VAL A 189 -0.76 -4.81 18.87
CA VAL A 189 -1.59 -5.76 19.63
C VAL A 189 -1.82 -7.10 18.94
N SER A 190 -1.93 -7.10 17.62
CA SER A 190 -2.25 -8.29 16.83
C SER A 190 -2.10 -8.04 15.34
N THR A 191 -1.28 -8.84 14.68
CA THR A 191 -1.14 -8.83 13.21
C THR A 191 -2.45 -9.14 12.48
N ALA A 192 -3.40 -9.85 13.11
CA ALA A 192 -4.75 -10.02 12.57
C ALA A 192 -5.56 -8.71 12.58
N VAL A 193 -5.47 -7.90 13.64
CA VAL A 193 -6.08 -6.56 13.69
C VAL A 193 -5.43 -5.65 12.66
N MET A 194 -4.11 -5.74 12.50
CA MET A 194 -3.38 -5.00 11.46
C MET A 194 -3.91 -5.38 10.07
N ALA A 195 -4.11 -6.67 9.81
CA ALA A 195 -4.68 -7.15 8.55
C ALA A 195 -6.08 -6.59 8.29
N ILE A 196 -6.94 -6.49 9.31
CA ILE A 196 -8.26 -5.85 9.19
C ILE A 196 -8.12 -4.39 8.74
N GLY A 197 -7.17 -3.65 9.32
CA GLY A 197 -6.88 -2.28 8.90
C GLY A 197 -6.49 -2.18 7.42
N TRP A 198 -5.68 -3.12 6.94
CA TRP A 198 -5.33 -3.22 5.51
C TRP A 198 -6.51 -3.61 4.63
N LEU A 199 -7.42 -4.47 5.08
CA LEU A 199 -8.66 -4.81 4.37
C LEU A 199 -9.61 -3.61 4.25
N LEU A 200 -9.73 -2.79 5.30
CA LEU A 200 -10.48 -1.54 5.25
C LEU A 200 -9.90 -0.60 4.19
N LEU A 201 -8.56 -0.50 4.14
CA LEU A 201 -7.88 0.31 3.14
C LEU A 201 -8.10 -0.24 1.71
N ALA A 202 -8.04 -1.55 1.54
CA ALA A 202 -8.33 -2.22 0.27
C ALA A 202 -9.74 -1.91 -0.23
N ALA A 203 -10.74 -1.99 0.64
CA ALA A 203 -12.13 -1.69 0.30
C ALA A 203 -12.31 -0.22 -0.13
N ALA A 204 -11.61 0.71 0.52
CA ALA A 204 -11.59 2.12 0.14
C ALA A 204 -10.93 2.35 -1.23
N PHE A 205 -9.77 1.74 -1.46
CA PHE A 205 -9.05 1.81 -2.74
C PHE A 205 -9.88 1.22 -3.89
N GLY A 206 -10.48 0.05 -3.68
CA GLY A 206 -11.37 -0.58 -4.66
C GLY A 206 -12.59 0.29 -4.98
N SER A 207 -13.19 0.92 -3.97
CA SER A 207 -14.31 1.86 -4.16
C SER A 207 -13.90 3.08 -4.99
N ALA A 208 -12.70 3.63 -4.74
CA ALA A 208 -12.17 4.75 -5.52
C ALA A 208 -11.83 4.34 -6.97
N GLY A 209 -11.28 3.14 -7.17
CA GLY A 209 -11.04 2.56 -8.49
C GLY A 209 -12.34 2.40 -9.30
N ALA A 210 -13.38 1.85 -8.69
CA ALA A 210 -14.70 1.73 -9.33
C ALA A 210 -15.29 3.11 -9.70
N ALA A 211 -15.25 4.08 -8.79
CA ALA A 211 -15.71 5.44 -9.07
C ALA A 211 -14.93 6.11 -10.21
N TYR A 212 -13.62 5.88 -10.27
CA TYR A 212 -12.77 6.38 -11.36
C TYR A 212 -13.16 5.77 -12.71
N ALA A 213 -13.41 4.46 -12.76
CA ALA A 213 -13.87 3.75 -13.97
C ALA A 213 -15.20 4.31 -14.49
N HIS A 214 -16.18 4.53 -13.60
CA HIS A 214 -17.47 5.09 -13.96
C HIS A 214 -17.35 6.51 -14.53
N ALA A 215 -16.53 7.36 -13.91
CA ALA A 215 -16.31 8.72 -14.38
C ALA A 215 -15.63 8.77 -15.76
N ALA A 216 -14.71 7.84 -16.05
CA ALA A 216 -14.07 7.75 -17.36
C ALA A 216 -15.06 7.38 -18.47
N HIS A 217 -16.00 6.47 -18.20
CA HIS A 217 -17.05 6.09 -19.15
C HIS A 217 -18.03 7.23 -19.46
N ALA A 218 -18.39 8.04 -18.46
CA ALA A 218 -19.28 9.19 -18.66
C ALA A 218 -18.68 10.23 -19.63
N SER A 219 -17.36 10.48 -19.56
CA SER A 219 -16.69 11.46 -20.43
C SER A 219 -16.57 11.04 -21.90
N SER A 220 -16.64 9.74 -22.22
CA SER A 220 -16.58 9.26 -23.61
C SER A 220 -17.93 9.36 -24.35
N GLY A 221 -19.05 9.51 -23.64
CA GLY A 221 -20.40 9.50 -24.24
C GLY A 221 -20.93 10.84 -24.74
N THR A 222 -20.36 11.96 -24.30
CA THR A 222 -20.85 13.32 -24.62
C THR A 222 -20.27 13.91 -25.91
N GLY A 223 -19.56 13.12 -26.72
CA GLY A 223 -19.01 13.52 -28.02
C GLY A 223 -20.01 13.55 -29.18
N ALA A 224 -21.31 13.74 -28.91
CA ALA A 224 -22.28 14.00 -29.97
C ALA A 224 -22.05 15.43 -30.50
N PHE A 225 -21.40 15.53 -31.66
CA PHE A 225 -21.30 16.78 -32.41
C PHE A 225 -22.73 17.32 -32.67
N PRO A 226 -23.06 18.54 -32.23
CA PRO A 226 -24.21 19.23 -32.78
C PRO A 226 -23.93 19.50 -34.26
N ALA A 227 -24.84 19.03 -35.12
CA ALA A 227 -24.87 19.33 -36.55
C ALA A 227 -25.24 20.79 -36.80
#